data_AF-A0A060BS46-F1
#
_entry.id   AF-A0A060BS46-F1
#
_cell.length_a   1.000
_cell.length_b   1.000
_cell.length_c   1.000
_cell.angle_alpha   90.00
_cell.angle_beta   90.00
_cell.angle_gamma   90.00
#
_symmetry.space_group_name_H-M   'P 1'
#
loop_
_entity.id
_entity.type
_entity.pdbx_description
1 polymer ?
#
loop_
_entity_poly.entity_id
_entity_poly.type
_entity_poly.pdbx_seq_one_letter_code
_entity_poly.pdbx_strand_id
1 'polypeptide(L)'
;MEDSGVGLVGSKLINPDGTLQEAGGVVFSDGSGWNYGRNQNPNNHSFNYVRDVDYCSGASIMVRKSVMEQLGGFDVRYAPAYYEDTDLAFGVRRLG
;
A
#
# COMPACT_ATOMS: atom_id res chain seq x y z
N MET A 1 15.14 5.44 1.26
CA MET A 1 15.04 4.48 0.16
C MET A 1 16.33 4.51 -0.63
N GLU A 2 17.11 3.43 -0.51
CA GLU A 2 18.37 3.22 -1.22
C GLU A 2 18.13 2.76 -2.67
N ASP A 3 17.05 2.02 -2.90
CA ASP A 3 16.57 1.69 -4.25
C ASP A 3 15.87 2.91 -4.88
N SER A 4 16.38 3.33 -6.04
CA SER A 4 15.82 4.44 -6.82
C SER A 4 14.56 4.08 -7.59
N GLY A 5 14.32 2.79 -7.84
CA GLY A 5 13.11 2.30 -8.52
C GLY A 5 11.89 2.19 -7.62
N VAL A 6 12.02 2.48 -6.32
CA VAL A 6 10.93 2.40 -5.35
C VAL A 6 10.47 3.80 -4.96
N GLY A 7 9.20 4.11 -5.27
CA GLY A 7 8.57 5.39 -4.95
C GLY A 7 7.79 5.40 -3.63
N LEU A 8 7.23 4.26 -3.23
CA LEU A 8 6.42 4.08 -2.02
C LEU A 8 6.71 2.71 -1.41
N VAL A 9 6.85 2.66 -0.09
CA VAL A 9 6.93 1.40 0.68
C VAL A 9 5.92 1.42 1.82
N GLY A 10 5.45 0.25 2.22
CA GLY A 10 4.56 0.10 3.36
C GLY A 10 4.86 -1.16 4.18
N SER A 11 4.32 -1.17 5.40
CA SER A 11 4.47 -2.31 6.31
C SER A 11 3.45 -3.40 6.00
N LYS A 12 3.83 -4.67 6.25
CA LYS A 12 2.84 -5.72 6.50
C LYS A 12 2.09 -5.40 7.79
N LEU A 13 0.77 -5.50 7.78
CA LEU A 13 -0.07 -5.16 8.93
C LEU A 13 -0.64 -6.41 9.60
N ILE A 14 -0.66 -6.40 10.93
CA ILE A 14 -1.17 -7.49 11.77
C ILE A 14 -2.30 -6.92 12.63
N ASN A 15 -3.43 -7.61 12.66
CA ASN A 15 -4.57 -7.24 13.48
C ASN A 15 -4.25 -7.41 14.99
N PRO A 16 -5.00 -6.74 15.88
CA PRO A 16 -4.82 -6.90 17.33
C PRO A 16 -4.98 -8.35 17.83
N ASP A 17 -5.75 -9.19 17.12
CA ASP A 17 -5.95 -10.61 17.44
C ASP A 17 -4.81 -11.52 16.93
N GLY A 18 -3.79 -10.95 16.28
CA GLY A 18 -2.64 -11.68 15.73
C GLY A 18 -2.84 -12.25 14.34
N THR A 19 -4.02 -12.06 13.71
CA THR A 19 -4.24 -12.47 12.32
C THR A 19 -3.60 -11.49 11.34
N LEU A 20 -3.24 -11.97 10.14
CA LEU A 20 -2.74 -11.11 9.09
C LEU A 20 -3.84 -10.16 8.61
N GLN A 21 -3.62 -8.85 8.72
CA GLN A 21 -4.53 -7.85 8.17
C GLN A 21 -4.32 -7.74 6.65
N GLU A 22 -3.08 -7.50 6.26
CA GLU A 22 -2.63 -7.47 4.86
C GLU A 22 -1.11 -7.62 4.75
N ALA A 23 -0.66 -8.25 3.67
CA ALA A 23 0.72 -8.26 3.20
C ALA A 23 0.87 -7.50 1.87
N GLY A 24 0.09 -6.43 1.72
CA GLY A 24 -0.03 -5.63 0.50
C GLY A 24 -1.43 -5.67 -0.10
N GLY A 25 -1.74 -4.61 -0.84
CA GLY A 25 -3.00 -4.44 -1.55
C GLY A 25 -2.94 -4.89 -3.02
N VAL A 26 -4.05 -5.44 -3.50
CA VAL A 26 -4.28 -5.81 -4.90
C VAL A 26 -5.46 -5.02 -5.41
N VAL A 27 -5.36 -4.46 -6.62
CA VAL A 27 -6.47 -3.83 -7.32
C VAL A 27 -6.78 -4.64 -8.58
N PHE A 28 -7.98 -5.23 -8.63
CA PHE A 28 -8.41 -6.00 -9.79
C PHE A 28 -8.86 -5.11 -10.94
N SER A 29 -8.99 -5.67 -12.14
CA SER A 29 -9.35 -4.94 -13.36
C SER A 29 -10.74 -4.28 -13.31
N ASP A 30 -11.62 -4.75 -12.42
CA ASP A 30 -12.93 -4.15 -12.17
C ASP A 30 -12.88 -2.99 -11.15
N GLY A 31 -11.68 -2.66 -10.67
CA GLY A 31 -11.43 -1.63 -9.67
C GLY A 31 -11.58 -2.11 -8.23
N SER A 32 -11.97 -3.36 -7.98
CA SER A 32 -12.11 -3.88 -6.61
C SER A 32 -10.76 -4.09 -5.92
N GLY A 33 -10.70 -3.78 -4.63
CA GLY A 33 -9.51 -3.95 -3.79
C GLY A 33 -9.53 -5.24 -2.97
N TRP A 34 -8.36 -5.84 -2.75
CA TRP A 34 -8.19 -6.95 -1.82
C TRP A 34 -6.90 -6.86 -1.02
N ASN A 35 -6.99 -7.29 0.24
CA ASN A 35 -5.89 -7.35 1.18
C ASN A 35 -5.23 -8.72 1.08
N TYR A 36 -4.06 -8.80 0.46
CA TYR A 36 -3.35 -10.05 0.25
C TYR A 36 -3.04 -10.75 1.58
N GLY A 37 -3.48 -12.00 1.72
CA GLY A 37 -3.28 -12.80 2.93
C GLY A 37 -4.23 -12.49 4.09
N ARG A 38 -5.28 -11.67 3.90
CA ARG A 38 -6.25 -11.33 4.95
C ARG A 38 -6.74 -12.56 5.73
N ASN A 39 -6.71 -12.47 7.05
CA ASN A 39 -7.09 -13.48 8.04
C ASN A 39 -6.25 -14.77 8.02
N GLN A 40 -5.11 -14.80 7.31
CA GLN A 40 -4.20 -15.94 7.31
C GLN A 40 -3.12 -15.82 8.41
N ASN A 41 -2.26 -16.85 8.52
CA ASN A 41 -1.13 -16.83 9.45
C ASN A 41 -0.04 -15.84 8.98
N PRO A 42 0.24 -14.77 9.75
CA PRO A 42 1.22 -13.74 9.35
C PRO A 42 2.67 -14.25 9.29
N ASN A 43 2.97 -15.41 9.88
CA ASN A 43 4.29 -16.03 9.88
C ASN A 43 4.54 -16.93 8.66
N ASN A 44 3.56 -17.11 7.76
CA ASN A 44 3.78 -17.85 6.53
C ASN A 44 4.86 -17.14 5.69
N HIS A 45 5.86 -17.88 5.22
CA HIS A 45 6.95 -17.38 4.38
C HIS A 45 6.45 -16.61 3.14
N SER A 46 5.26 -16.95 2.63
CA SER A 46 4.59 -16.26 1.51
C SER A 46 4.25 -14.78 1.77
N PHE A 47 4.37 -14.31 3.01
CA PHE A 47 4.11 -12.93 3.43
C PHE A 47 5.32 -12.23 4.05
N ASN A 48 6.50 -12.89 4.08
CA ASN A 48 7.67 -12.42 4.83
C ASN A 48 8.88 -12.18 3.92
N TYR A 49 8.66 -11.47 2.82
CA TYR A 49 9.69 -10.99 1.90
C TYR A 49 9.21 -9.69 1.24
N VAL A 50 10.15 -8.92 0.67
CA VAL A 50 9.83 -7.70 -0.09
C VAL A 50 9.18 -8.09 -1.41
N ARG A 51 8.06 -7.44 -1.76
CA ARG A 51 7.32 -7.71 -2.98
C ARG A 51 6.72 -6.43 -3.56
N ASP A 52 6.46 -6.47 -4.86
CA ASP A 52 5.63 -5.47 -5.52
C ASP A 52 4.14 -5.72 -5.20
N VAL A 53 3.42 -4.62 -5.02
CA VAL A 53 2.01 -4.56 -4.66
C VAL A 53 1.36 -3.40 -5.41
N ASP A 54 0.04 -3.42 -5.56
CA ASP A 54 -0.67 -2.32 -6.21
C ASP A 54 -0.78 -1.09 -5.31
N TYR A 55 -0.94 -1.31 -4.02
CA TYR A 55 -0.90 -0.28 -2.99
C TYR A 55 -0.48 -0.85 -1.63
N CYS A 56 -0.15 0.04 -0.70
CA CYS A 56 0.04 -0.27 0.71
C CYS A 56 -0.97 0.53 1.53
N SER A 57 -1.53 -0.04 2.59
CA SER A 57 -2.48 0.70 3.43
C SER A 57 -1.84 1.94 4.07
N GLY A 58 -2.57 3.06 4.01
CA GLY A 58 -2.15 4.34 4.59
C GLY A 58 -1.84 4.29 6.10
N ALA A 59 -2.21 3.21 6.80
CA ALA A 59 -1.86 2.99 8.20
C ALA A 59 -0.34 2.93 8.46
N SER A 60 0.47 2.51 7.48
CA SER A 60 1.93 2.49 7.62
C SER A 60 2.63 2.53 6.26
N ILE A 61 2.93 3.74 5.78
CA ILE A 61 3.65 3.99 4.53
C ILE A 61 4.80 4.97 4.69
N MET A 62 5.76 4.90 3.77
CA MET A 62 6.80 5.89 3.57
C MET A 62 6.89 6.24 2.08
N VAL A 63 6.83 7.53 1.79
CA VAL A 63 6.97 8.11 0.45
C VAL A 63 7.95 9.28 0.54
N ARG A 64 8.70 9.56 -0.55
CA ARG A 64 9.57 10.75 -0.59
C ARG A 64 8.71 12.01 -0.53
N LYS A 65 9.12 12.98 0.30
CA LYS A 65 8.41 14.27 0.42
C LYS A 65 8.20 14.95 -0.95
N SER A 66 9.22 14.96 -1.80
CA SER A 66 9.15 15.56 -3.14
C SER A 66 8.09 14.91 -4.03
N VAL A 67 7.90 13.59 -3.92
CA VAL A 67 6.87 12.84 -4.65
C VAL A 67 5.49 13.18 -4.11
N MET A 68 5.33 13.25 -2.79
CA MET A 68 4.07 13.66 -2.15
C MET A 68 3.66 15.08 -2.57
N GLU A 69 4.61 16.01 -2.60
CA GLU A 69 4.38 17.39 -3.06
C GLU A 69 4.04 17.45 -4.55
N GLN A 70 4.72 16.65 -5.39
CA GLN A 70 4.44 16.58 -6.83
C GLN A 70 3.05 16.01 -7.13
N LEU A 71 2.55 15.07 -6.33
CA LEU A 71 1.22 14.49 -6.46
C LEU A 71 0.10 15.35 -5.83
N GLY A 72 0.45 16.39 -5.04
CA GLY A 72 -0.52 17.23 -4.36
C GLY A 72 -1.09 16.63 -3.06
N GLY A 73 -0.46 15.57 -2.53
CA GLY A 73 -0.89 14.87 -1.34
C GLY A 73 -1.98 13.81 -1.59
N PHE A 74 -2.76 13.49 -0.56
CA PHE A 74 -3.92 12.61 -0.69
C PHE A 74 -5.08 13.35 -1.36
N ASP A 75 -5.77 12.66 -2.28
CA ASP A 75 -6.93 13.24 -2.95
C ASP A 75 -8.15 13.32 -2.02
N VAL A 76 -8.64 14.55 -1.84
CA VAL A 76 -9.78 14.87 -0.95
C VAL A 76 -11.09 14.22 -1.38
N ARG A 77 -11.21 13.73 -2.62
CA ARG A 77 -12.38 12.96 -3.09
C ARG A 77 -12.63 11.70 -2.28
N TYR A 78 -11.58 11.15 -1.66
CA TYR A 78 -11.63 9.94 -0.85
C TYR A 78 -11.72 10.22 0.65
N ALA A 79 -11.95 11.47 1.06
CA ALA A 79 -12.14 11.77 2.48
C ALA A 79 -13.48 11.20 3.00
N PRO A 80 -13.52 10.62 4.22
CA PRO A 80 -12.42 10.51 5.17
C PRO A 80 -11.52 9.28 4.96
N ALA A 81 -11.92 8.32 4.12
CA ALA A 81 -11.18 7.09 3.82
C ALA A 81 -11.76 6.40 2.57
N TYR A 82 -11.06 5.33 2.18
CA TYR A 82 -11.29 4.44 1.05
C TYR A 82 -10.73 4.98 -0.27
N TYR A 83 -9.68 4.32 -0.77
CA TYR A 83 -8.93 4.58 -2.01
C TYR A 83 -7.94 5.75 -1.99
N GLU A 84 -7.80 6.49 -0.89
CA GLU A 84 -6.79 7.54 -0.78
C GLU A 84 -5.35 7.00 -0.90
N ASP A 85 -5.08 5.85 -0.32
CA ASP A 85 -3.79 5.17 -0.36
C ASP A 85 -3.55 4.46 -1.71
N THR A 86 -4.62 3.92 -2.29
CA THR A 86 -4.63 3.32 -3.62
C THR A 86 -4.35 4.36 -4.70
N ASP A 87 -5.05 5.49 -4.67
CA ASP A 87 -4.85 6.61 -5.58
C ASP A 87 -3.42 7.17 -5.48
N LEU A 88 -2.91 7.34 -4.25
CA LEU A 88 -1.51 7.73 -4.03
C LEU A 88 -0.53 6.72 -4.66
N ALA A 89 -0.70 5.41 -4.42
CA ALA A 89 0.21 4.39 -4.95
C ALA A 89 0.21 4.35 -6.48
N PHE A 90 -0.95 4.48 -7.12
CA PHE A 90 -1.05 4.57 -8.58
C PHE A 90 -0.49 5.89 -9.13
N GLY A 91 -0.66 7.00 -8.39
CA GLY A 91 -0.02 8.28 -8.68
C GLY A 91 1.50 8.18 -8.67
N VAL A 92 2.06 7.55 -7.63
CA VAL A 92 3.50 7.26 -7.53
C VAL A 92 3.96 6.42 -8.72
N ARG A 93 3.28 5.31 -9.02
CA ARG A 93 3.62 4.43 -10.16
C ARG A 93 3.61 5.16 -11.50
N ARG A 94 2.76 6.17 -11.68
CA ARG A 94 2.70 6.99 -12.90
C ARG A 94 3.90 7.92 -13.08
N LEU A 95 4.63 8.25 -12.01
CA LEU A 95 5.82 9.11 -12.06
C LEU A 95 7.10 8.37 -12.50
N GLY A 96 7.05 7.03 -12.58
CA GLY A 96 8.21 6.16 -12.86
C GLY A 96 8.89 5.65 -11.61
#